data_AF-A0A535P3D2-F1
#
_entry.id   AF-A0A535P3D2-F1
#
_cell.length_a   1.000
_cell.length_b   1.000
_cell.length_c   1.000
_cell.angle_alpha   90.00
_cell.angle_beta   90.00
_cell.angle_gamma   90.00
#
_symmetry.space_group_name_H-M   'P 1'
#
loop_
_entity.id
_entity.type
_entity.pdbx_description
1 polymer ?
#
loop_
_entity_poly.entity_id
_entity_poly.type
_entity_poly.pdbx_seq_one_letter_code
_entity_poly.pdbx_strand_id
1 'polypeptide(L)'
;FSTFMLWMLAQLYHALPEVGDLPKPKLAFFFDEAHLLFDDASEALLEQVEQTARLIRSKGVGVYFATQTPADIPASVLAQLGNRFEHALRAFTPQDADNLKKTVRTFPITSFYDVEQTIQQLGIGEALVTVLSPKGVPTPLAATLLVPPDSLMAALDPATFQGRLGSGILQSKYATAVDRQSAHEIIATRLQQAQSAAAAAQAAQAQAAQAQAAEAQVPPGYSPQPGYGMAPGQVGGRPMTPAQMQREIDRQARAQAREIARAQREAEAERKRQARQVAAAARSRERMVETGVRTAGRVLTSRGGQSLMRGVFGVLFGRK
;
A
#
# COMPACT_ATOMS: atom_id res chain seq x y z
N PHE A 1 -2.40 -5.59 6.85
CA PHE A 1 -3.81 -5.69 7.29
C PHE A 1 -4.03 -4.95 8.60
N SER A 2 -3.32 -5.32 9.67
CA SER A 2 -3.44 -4.74 11.01
C SER A 2 -3.28 -3.21 11.04
N THR A 3 -2.30 -2.65 10.33
CA THR A 3 -2.11 -1.18 10.22
C THR A 3 -3.34 -0.43 9.67
N PHE A 4 -4.04 -1.02 8.69
CA PHE A 4 -5.24 -0.40 8.11
C PHE A 4 -6.42 -0.45 9.09
N MET A 5 -6.65 -1.61 9.71
CA MET A 5 -7.74 -1.77 10.68
C MET A 5 -7.59 -0.82 11.87
N LEU A 6 -6.35 -0.61 12.32
CA LEU A 6 -6.06 0.29 13.42
C LEU A 6 -6.20 1.75 13.04
N TRP A 7 -5.73 2.14 11.86
CA TRP A 7 -6.00 3.45 11.31
C TRP A 7 -7.51 3.71 11.24
N MET A 8 -8.29 2.74 10.76
CA MET A 8 -9.74 2.86 10.66
C MET A 8 -10.38 3.02 12.05
N LEU A 9 -10.02 2.19 13.03
CA LEU A 9 -10.54 2.28 14.40
C LEU A 9 -10.21 3.63 15.05
N ALA A 10 -8.97 4.10 14.90
CA ALA A 10 -8.55 5.40 15.41
C ALA A 10 -9.33 6.55 14.74
N GLN A 11 -9.49 6.49 13.41
CA GLN A 11 -10.26 7.49 12.68
C GLN A 11 -11.74 7.48 13.07
N LEU A 12 -12.34 6.32 13.32
CA LEU A 12 -13.70 6.22 13.81
C LEU A 12 -13.83 6.84 15.21
N TYR A 13 -12.89 6.57 16.11
CA TYR A 13 -12.88 7.19 17.43
C TYR A 13 -12.81 8.72 17.36
N HIS A 14 -11.97 9.27 16.47
CA HIS A 14 -11.83 10.72 16.29
C HIS A 14 -13.01 11.36 15.56
N ALA A 15 -13.60 10.68 14.56
CA ALA A 15 -14.64 11.25 13.71
C ALA A 15 -16.06 11.11 14.31
N LEU A 16 -16.30 10.09 15.14
CA LEU A 16 -17.64 9.84 15.67
C LEU A 16 -17.95 10.72 16.90
N PRO A 17 -19.19 11.27 16.99
CA PRO A 17 -19.63 11.97 18.17
C PRO A 17 -19.86 10.99 19.34
N GLU A 18 -19.77 11.48 20.56
CA GLU A 18 -20.19 10.70 21.74
C GLU A 18 -21.71 10.62 21.78
N VAL A 19 -22.23 9.43 22.06
CA VAL A 19 -23.67 9.14 22.03
C VAL A 19 -24.15 8.49 23.33
N GLY A 20 -23.25 8.28 24.30
CA GLY A 20 -23.57 7.69 25.60
C GLY A 20 -23.85 6.19 25.53
N ASP A 21 -24.62 5.68 26.50
CA ASP A 21 -24.96 4.27 26.61
C ASP A 21 -26.29 3.98 25.90
N LEU A 22 -26.19 3.67 24.61
CA LEU A 22 -27.35 3.30 23.80
C LEU A 22 -27.72 1.83 24.06
N PRO A 23 -29.01 1.48 24.03
CA PRO A 23 -29.44 0.08 24.18
C PRO A 23 -28.94 -0.83 23.04
N LYS A 24 -28.58 -0.25 21.88
CA LYS A 24 -27.99 -0.95 20.74
C LYS A 24 -26.86 -0.11 20.15
N PRO A 25 -25.75 -0.72 19.71
CA PRO A 25 -24.70 0.00 19.01
C PRO A 25 -25.24 0.51 17.66
N LYS A 26 -24.78 1.69 17.24
CA LYS A 26 -25.02 2.24 15.90
C LYS A 26 -24.20 1.52 14.83
N LEU A 27 -23.08 0.91 15.24
CA LEU A 27 -22.15 0.19 14.37
C LEU A 27 -21.51 -0.96 15.14
N ALA A 28 -21.35 -2.13 14.52
CA ALA A 28 -20.64 -3.26 15.09
C ALA A 28 -19.49 -3.67 14.16
N PHE A 29 -18.27 -3.76 14.70
CA PHE A 29 -17.11 -4.32 14.01
C PHE A 29 -16.86 -5.74 14.47
N PHE A 30 -16.82 -6.65 13.52
CA PHE A 30 -16.41 -8.03 13.73
C PHE A 30 -15.03 -8.22 13.11
N PHE A 31 -14.08 -8.58 13.95
CA PHE A 31 -12.73 -8.95 13.55
C PHE A 31 -12.67 -10.47 13.52
N ASP A 32 -12.85 -11.04 12.33
CA ASP A 32 -12.62 -12.46 12.12
C ASP A 32 -11.12 -12.74 12.04
N GLU A 33 -10.72 -13.91 12.55
CA GLU A 33 -9.32 -14.30 12.77
C GLU A 33 -8.50 -13.19 13.47
N ALA A 34 -9.04 -12.74 14.61
CA ALA A 34 -8.51 -11.61 15.37
C ALA A 34 -7.03 -11.77 15.78
N HIS A 35 -6.52 -13.00 15.90
CA HIS A 35 -5.12 -13.29 16.20
C HIS A 35 -4.16 -12.57 15.23
N LEU A 36 -4.54 -12.44 13.95
CA LEU A 36 -3.75 -11.73 12.93
C LEU A 36 -3.56 -10.24 13.19
N LEU A 37 -4.37 -9.64 14.07
CA LEU A 37 -4.19 -8.26 14.50
C LEU A 37 -3.07 -8.11 15.53
N PHE A 38 -2.78 -9.19 16.27
CA PHE A 38 -1.92 -9.20 17.44
C PHE A 38 -0.59 -9.91 17.19
N ASP A 39 -0.52 -10.82 16.21
CA ASP A 39 0.72 -11.46 15.78
C ASP A 39 1.75 -10.41 15.35
N ASP A 40 2.94 -10.46 15.95
CA ASP A 40 4.05 -9.51 15.75
C ASP A 40 3.67 -8.03 15.95
N ALA A 41 2.58 -7.75 16.67
CA ALA A 41 2.18 -6.39 17.01
C ALA A 41 3.18 -5.74 17.96
N SER A 42 3.57 -4.49 17.67
CA SER A 42 4.39 -3.72 18.61
C SER A 42 3.59 -3.37 19.88
N GLU A 43 4.27 -3.14 21.01
CA GLU A 43 3.61 -2.74 22.27
C GLU A 43 2.71 -1.52 22.09
N ALA A 44 3.19 -0.50 21.36
CA ALA A 44 2.41 0.68 21.03
C ALA A 44 1.12 0.35 20.25
N LEU A 45 1.16 -0.70 19.41
CA LEU A 45 0.01 -1.18 18.66
C LEU A 45 -1.04 -1.80 19.58
N LEU A 46 -0.60 -2.64 20.50
CA LEU A 46 -1.45 -3.31 21.48
C LEU A 46 -2.12 -2.30 22.40
N GLU A 47 -1.36 -1.31 22.89
CA GLU A 47 -1.87 -0.22 23.72
C GLU A 47 -2.96 0.58 22.98
N GLN A 48 -2.74 0.89 21.70
CA GLN A 48 -3.72 1.60 20.89
C GLN A 48 -5.00 0.78 20.65
N VAL A 49 -4.90 -0.54 20.43
CA VAL A 49 -6.08 -1.42 20.32
C VAL A 49 -6.85 -1.41 21.64
N GLU A 50 -6.16 -1.61 22.75
CA GLU A 50 -6.77 -1.63 24.08
C GLU A 50 -7.50 -0.32 24.37
N GLN A 51 -6.84 0.81 24.14
CA GLN A 51 -7.42 2.14 24.32
C GLN A 51 -8.66 2.33 23.43
N THR A 52 -8.58 1.92 22.16
CA THR A 52 -9.69 2.09 21.23
C THR A 52 -10.87 1.19 21.61
N ALA A 53 -10.63 -0.07 21.95
CA ALA A 53 -11.68 -0.99 22.40
C ALA A 53 -12.39 -0.47 23.65
N ARG A 54 -11.65 0.17 24.58
CA ARG A 54 -12.21 0.79 25.78
C ARG A 54 -13.09 2.01 25.46
N LEU A 55 -12.62 2.90 24.60
CA LEU A 55 -13.24 4.21 24.40
C LEU A 55 -14.35 4.20 23.34
N ILE A 56 -14.29 3.32 22.34
CA ILE A 56 -15.21 3.34 21.21
C ILE A 56 -16.67 3.01 21.61
N ARG A 57 -16.87 2.34 22.76
CA ARG A 57 -18.21 2.04 23.28
C ARG A 57 -19.04 3.31 23.50
N SER A 58 -18.45 4.40 24.02
CA SER A 58 -19.18 5.67 24.24
C SER A 58 -19.57 6.39 22.94
N LYS A 59 -18.96 5.99 21.81
CA LYS A 59 -19.31 6.42 20.45
C LYS A 59 -20.43 5.56 19.84
N GLY A 60 -20.96 4.60 20.59
CA GLY A 60 -22.02 3.70 20.13
C GLY A 60 -21.51 2.65 19.14
N VAL A 61 -20.23 2.29 19.22
CA VAL A 61 -19.64 1.23 18.38
C VAL A 61 -19.36 0.00 19.25
N GLY A 62 -19.82 -1.17 18.80
CA GLY A 62 -19.45 -2.46 19.36
C GLY A 62 -18.25 -3.05 18.64
N VAL A 63 -17.31 -3.62 19.38
CA VAL A 63 -16.15 -4.35 18.81
C VAL A 63 -16.23 -5.80 19.29
N TYR A 64 -16.13 -6.72 18.33
CA TYR A 64 -16.20 -8.17 18.54
C TYR A 64 -14.98 -8.81 17.89
N PHE A 65 -14.26 -9.61 18.66
CA PHE A 65 -13.14 -10.40 18.17
C PHE A 65 -13.58 -11.86 18.08
N ALA A 66 -13.47 -12.44 16.88
CA ALA A 66 -13.68 -13.85 16.62
C ALA A 66 -12.32 -14.48 16.35
N THR A 67 -12.01 -15.53 17.10
CA THR A 67 -10.76 -16.30 16.99
C THR A 67 -11.04 -17.75 17.36
N GLN A 68 -10.13 -18.64 16.98
CA GLN A 68 -10.24 -20.06 17.28
C GLN A 68 -9.96 -20.35 18.76
N THR A 69 -8.97 -19.68 19.35
CA THR A 69 -8.63 -19.85 20.77
C THR A 69 -8.59 -18.50 21.49
N PRO A 70 -9.21 -18.36 22.68
CA PRO A 70 -9.13 -17.12 23.45
C PRO A 70 -7.70 -16.69 23.79
N ALA A 71 -6.77 -17.64 23.89
CA ALA A 71 -5.35 -17.40 24.14
C ALA A 71 -4.66 -16.56 23.05
N ASP A 72 -5.23 -16.49 21.86
CA ASP A 72 -4.68 -15.72 20.74
C ASP A 72 -4.93 -14.21 20.88
N ILE A 73 -5.77 -13.80 21.84
CA ILE A 73 -6.03 -12.39 22.13
C ILE A 73 -5.25 -11.98 23.39
N PRO A 74 -4.49 -10.88 23.34
CA PRO A 74 -3.76 -10.37 24.50
C PRO A 74 -4.67 -10.16 25.72
N ALA A 75 -4.18 -10.54 26.91
CA ALA A 75 -4.94 -10.48 28.15
C ALA A 75 -5.47 -9.07 28.48
N SER A 76 -4.72 -8.02 28.13
CA SER A 76 -5.13 -6.64 28.39
C SER A 76 -6.34 -6.21 27.54
N VAL A 77 -6.42 -6.73 26.30
CA VAL A 77 -7.57 -6.54 25.41
C VAL A 77 -8.74 -7.40 25.86
N LEU A 78 -8.52 -8.68 26.17
CA LEU A 78 -9.56 -9.58 26.71
C LEU A 78 -10.23 -9.00 27.95
N ALA A 79 -9.47 -8.34 28.83
CA ALA A 79 -9.99 -7.70 30.04
C ALA A 79 -10.97 -6.54 29.74
N GLN A 80 -10.95 -5.97 28.54
CA GLN A 80 -11.91 -4.94 28.11
C GLN A 80 -13.19 -5.54 27.52
N LEU A 81 -13.21 -6.84 27.20
CA LEU A 81 -14.33 -7.50 26.55
C LEU A 81 -15.30 -8.07 27.60
N GLY A 82 -16.48 -7.46 27.69
CA GLY A 82 -17.48 -7.86 28.66
C GLY A 82 -18.38 -9.02 28.24
N ASN A 83 -18.60 -9.18 26.94
CA ASN A 83 -19.46 -10.23 26.38
C ASN A 83 -18.60 -11.36 25.83
N ARG A 84 -18.96 -12.60 26.14
CA ARG A 84 -18.26 -13.79 25.68
C ARG A 84 -19.22 -14.85 25.17
N PHE A 85 -18.85 -15.42 24.03
CA PHE A 85 -19.54 -16.51 23.35
C PHE A 85 -18.49 -17.58 23.05
N GLU A 86 -18.37 -18.56 23.93
CA GLU A 86 -17.32 -19.57 23.81
C GLU A 86 -17.92 -20.84 23.25
N HIS A 87 -17.48 -21.21 22.06
CA HIS A 87 -17.89 -22.46 21.43
C HIS A 87 -17.10 -23.62 22.04
N ALA A 88 -17.38 -24.82 21.53
CA ALA A 88 -16.77 -26.04 22.00
C ALA A 88 -15.23 -26.00 21.88
N LEU A 89 -14.54 -26.15 23.02
CA LEU A 89 -13.09 -26.32 23.04
C LEU A 89 -12.75 -27.82 23.12
N ARG A 90 -11.77 -28.25 22.34
CA ARG A 90 -11.31 -29.63 22.31
C ARG A 90 -9.86 -29.69 22.73
N ALA A 91 -9.57 -30.47 23.77
CA ALA A 91 -8.20 -30.70 24.22
C ALA A 91 -7.66 -32.00 23.62
N PHE A 92 -6.74 -31.88 22.67
CA PHE A 92 -6.04 -33.04 22.09
C PHE A 92 -4.59 -33.13 22.55
N THR A 93 -4.01 -31.98 22.93
CA THR A 93 -2.64 -31.88 23.45
C THR A 93 -2.62 -31.42 24.92
N PRO A 94 -1.52 -31.63 25.65
CA PRO A 94 -1.36 -31.08 27.00
C PRO A 94 -1.52 -29.55 27.04
N GLN A 95 -1.03 -28.86 26.01
CA GLN A 95 -1.15 -27.41 25.90
C GLN A 95 -2.62 -26.99 25.78
N ASP A 96 -3.43 -27.72 25.02
CA ASP A 96 -4.86 -27.46 24.89
C ASP A 96 -5.59 -27.67 26.22
N ALA A 97 -5.21 -28.72 26.97
CA ALA A 97 -5.79 -28.98 28.29
C ALA A 97 -5.47 -27.86 29.29
N ASP A 98 -4.25 -27.32 29.25
CA ASP A 98 -3.86 -26.17 30.09
C ASP A 98 -4.60 -24.89 29.67
N ASN A 99 -4.74 -24.64 28.37
CA ASN A 99 -5.48 -23.50 27.83
C ASN A 99 -6.97 -23.60 28.18
N LEU A 100 -7.56 -24.79 28.04
CA LEU A 100 -8.93 -25.08 28.44
C LEU A 100 -9.16 -24.72 29.91
N LYS A 101 -8.30 -25.21 30.82
CA LYS A 101 -8.40 -24.91 32.26
C LYS A 101 -8.29 -23.41 32.55
N LYS A 102 -7.42 -22.69 31.84
CA LYS A 102 -7.30 -21.23 31.95
C LYS A 102 -8.59 -20.55 31.49
N THR A 103 -9.16 -20.94 30.35
CA THR A 103 -10.41 -20.39 29.83
C THR A 103 -11.57 -20.64 30.79
N VAL A 104 -11.73 -21.86 31.30
CA VAL A 104 -12.79 -22.22 32.25
C VAL A 104 -12.80 -21.32 33.50
N ARG A 105 -11.62 -21.01 34.05
CA ARG A 105 -11.46 -20.17 35.24
C ARG A 105 -11.90 -18.71 35.04
N THR A 106 -12.08 -18.26 33.80
CA THR A 106 -12.49 -16.89 33.52
C THR A 106 -14.02 -16.72 33.44
N PHE A 107 -14.79 -17.81 33.49
CA PHE A 107 -16.25 -17.72 33.55
C PHE A 107 -16.75 -17.44 34.97
N PRO A 108 -17.94 -16.81 35.10
CA PRO A 108 -18.63 -16.71 36.39
C PRO A 108 -18.82 -18.09 37.02
N ILE A 109 -18.57 -18.19 38.33
CA ILE A 109 -18.80 -19.41 39.09
C ILE A 109 -20.30 -19.74 39.04
N THR A 110 -20.61 -21.01 38.78
CA THR A 110 -21.98 -21.50 38.64
C THR A 110 -22.14 -22.84 39.34
N SER A 111 -23.31 -23.07 39.94
CA SER A 111 -23.71 -24.37 40.51
C SER A 111 -24.45 -25.25 39.50
N PHE A 112 -24.78 -24.72 38.33
CA PHE A 112 -25.60 -25.42 37.33
C PHE A 112 -24.78 -26.29 36.36
N TYR A 113 -23.51 -25.97 36.17
CA TYR A 113 -22.65 -26.62 35.18
C TYR A 113 -21.30 -26.95 35.79
N ASP A 114 -20.77 -28.14 35.46
CA ASP A 114 -19.33 -28.33 35.43
C ASP A 114 -18.83 -27.68 34.13
N VAL A 115 -18.28 -26.48 34.24
CA VAL A 115 -17.88 -25.67 33.07
C VAL A 115 -16.80 -26.37 32.24
N GLU A 116 -15.86 -27.08 32.87
CA GLU A 116 -14.77 -27.79 32.19
C GLU A 116 -15.30 -29.00 31.41
N GLN A 117 -16.27 -29.73 31.96
CA GLN A 117 -16.91 -30.82 31.22
C GLN A 117 -17.87 -30.30 30.15
N THR A 118 -18.69 -29.30 30.48
CA THR A 118 -19.75 -28.79 29.60
C THR A 118 -19.17 -28.22 28.31
N ILE A 119 -18.13 -27.39 28.39
CA ILE A 119 -17.50 -26.76 27.21
C ILE A 119 -16.93 -27.79 26.22
N GLN A 120 -16.50 -28.96 26.72
CA GLN A 120 -16.00 -30.05 25.88
C GLN A 120 -17.13 -30.89 25.26
N GLN A 121 -18.32 -30.88 25.85
CA GLN A 121 -19.48 -31.64 25.38
C GLN A 121 -20.36 -30.87 24.39
N LEU A 122 -20.22 -29.54 24.31
CA LEU A 122 -20.97 -28.70 23.37
C LEU A 122 -20.84 -29.21 21.92
N GLY A 123 -21.96 -29.26 21.21
CA GLY A 123 -22.06 -29.56 19.79
C GLY A 123 -21.87 -28.35 18.87
N ILE A 124 -22.07 -28.56 17.57
CA ILE A 124 -22.06 -27.48 16.58
C ILE A 124 -23.29 -26.59 16.80
N GLY A 125 -23.06 -25.27 16.82
CA GLY A 125 -24.10 -24.30 17.10
C GLY A 125 -24.42 -24.16 18.59
N GLU A 126 -23.67 -24.80 19.49
CA GLU A 126 -23.81 -24.60 20.93
C GLU A 126 -22.64 -23.80 21.49
N ALA A 127 -22.90 -22.95 22.48
CA ALA A 127 -21.89 -22.11 23.12
C ALA A 127 -22.20 -21.87 24.61
N LEU A 128 -21.15 -21.66 25.39
CA LEU A 128 -21.25 -21.04 26.70
C LEU A 128 -21.31 -19.51 26.53
N VAL A 129 -22.37 -18.91 27.04
CA VAL A 129 -22.64 -17.48 26.88
C VAL A 129 -22.66 -16.78 28.23
N THR A 130 -21.93 -15.66 28.30
CA THR A 130 -22.02 -14.69 29.39
C THR A 130 -21.96 -13.29 28.79
N VAL A 131 -22.86 -12.42 29.21
CA VAL A 131 -22.93 -11.04 28.71
C VAL A 131 -22.96 -10.07 29.88
N LEU A 132 -22.69 -8.80 29.65
CA LEU A 132 -22.86 -7.79 30.68
C LEU A 132 -24.34 -7.43 30.86
N SER A 133 -24.79 -7.44 32.11
CA SER A 133 -26.05 -6.81 32.50
C SER A 133 -26.00 -5.28 32.30
N PRO A 134 -27.14 -4.57 32.35
CA PRO A 134 -27.16 -3.11 32.28
C PRO A 134 -26.33 -2.41 33.37
N LYS A 135 -25.98 -3.12 34.45
CA LYS A 135 -25.10 -2.63 35.51
C LYS A 135 -23.61 -2.91 35.27
N GLY A 136 -23.25 -3.47 34.11
CA GLY A 136 -21.87 -3.84 33.78
C GLY A 136 -21.37 -5.10 34.49
N VAL A 137 -22.25 -5.86 35.14
CA VAL A 137 -21.90 -7.12 35.83
C VAL A 137 -22.17 -8.30 34.89
N PRO A 138 -21.25 -9.25 34.73
CA PRO A 138 -21.49 -10.48 33.97
C PRO A 138 -22.74 -11.22 34.44
N THR A 139 -23.57 -11.65 33.51
CA THR A 139 -24.73 -12.50 33.78
C THR A 139 -24.28 -13.90 34.20
N PRO A 140 -25.14 -14.68 34.88
CA PRO A 140 -24.88 -16.10 35.06
C PRO A 140 -24.58 -16.80 33.74
N LEU A 141 -23.64 -17.74 33.77
CA LEU A 141 -23.26 -18.53 32.61
C LEU A 141 -24.44 -19.36 32.09
N ALA A 142 -24.64 -19.40 30.78
CA ALA A 142 -25.67 -20.22 30.15
C ALA A 142 -25.09 -21.05 29.00
N ALA A 143 -25.31 -22.37 29.03
CA ALA A 143 -25.14 -23.23 27.87
C ALA A 143 -26.32 -22.98 26.90
N THR A 144 -26.01 -22.53 25.69
CA THR A 144 -27.00 -21.95 24.77
C THR A 144 -26.86 -22.57 23.38
N LEU A 145 -27.98 -22.98 22.78
CA LEU A 145 -28.08 -23.32 21.36
C LEU A 145 -28.27 -22.02 20.55
N LEU A 146 -27.35 -21.76 19.63
CA LEU A 146 -27.34 -20.62 18.74
C LEU A 146 -28.15 -20.94 17.48
N VAL A 147 -29.17 -20.14 17.23
CA VAL A 147 -29.97 -20.24 16.01
C VAL A 147 -29.23 -19.51 14.90
N PRO A 148 -28.92 -20.17 13.77
CA PRO A 148 -28.33 -19.47 12.63
C PRO A 148 -29.31 -18.46 12.07
N PRO A 149 -28.85 -17.33 11.51
CA PRO A 149 -29.74 -16.39 10.86
C PRO A 149 -30.41 -17.07 9.66
N ASP A 150 -31.70 -16.79 9.47
CA ASP A 150 -32.43 -17.16 8.25
C ASP A 150 -31.71 -16.51 7.06
N SER A 151 -30.99 -17.34 6.31
CA SER A 151 -30.15 -16.89 5.20
C SER A 151 -30.48 -17.68 3.94
N LEU A 152 -30.43 -16.97 2.82
CA LEU A 152 -30.52 -17.56 1.50
C LEU A 152 -29.10 -17.63 0.92
N MET A 153 -28.55 -18.83 0.77
CA MET A 153 -27.26 -19.05 0.10
C MET A 153 -27.41 -19.04 -1.43
N ALA A 154 -28.09 -18.02 -1.96
CA ALA A 154 -28.30 -17.83 -3.39
C ALA A 154 -28.45 -16.32 -3.70
N ALA A 155 -28.30 -15.96 -4.97
CA ALA A 155 -28.60 -14.61 -5.41
C ALA A 155 -30.07 -14.29 -5.13
N LEU A 156 -30.32 -13.09 -4.58
CA LEU A 156 -31.68 -12.59 -4.46
C LEU A 156 -32.28 -12.38 -5.86
N ASP A 157 -33.57 -12.66 -5.97
CA ASP A 157 -34.35 -12.29 -7.16
C ASP A 157 -34.17 -10.78 -7.47
N PRO A 158 -33.92 -10.39 -8.73
CA PRO A 158 -33.64 -8.99 -9.09
C PRO A 158 -34.73 -8.01 -8.66
N ALA A 159 -36.01 -8.38 -8.72
CA ALA A 159 -37.10 -7.50 -8.31
C ALA A 159 -37.10 -7.31 -6.78
N THR A 160 -36.87 -8.39 -6.04
CA THR A 160 -36.71 -8.34 -4.58
C THR A 160 -35.50 -7.48 -4.18
N PHE A 161 -34.37 -7.64 -4.85
CA PHE A 161 -33.17 -6.86 -4.59
C PHE A 161 -33.40 -5.36 -4.84
N GLN A 162 -33.97 -4.99 -5.98
CA GLN A 162 -34.26 -3.59 -6.30
C GLN A 162 -35.29 -2.97 -5.35
N GLY A 163 -36.31 -3.73 -4.95
CA GLY A 163 -37.28 -3.28 -3.95
C GLY A 163 -36.63 -2.99 -2.59
N ARG A 164 -35.74 -3.89 -2.12
CA ARG A 164 -34.97 -3.69 -0.89
C ARG A 164 -34.05 -2.48 -0.99
N LEU A 165 -33.33 -2.34 -2.10
CA LEU A 165 -32.43 -1.20 -2.34
C LEU A 165 -33.20 0.13 -2.35
N GLY A 166 -34.34 0.19 -3.03
CA GLY A 166 -35.18 1.39 -3.12
C GLY A 166 -35.82 1.80 -1.78
N SER A 167 -36.14 0.85 -0.92
CA SER A 167 -36.69 1.11 0.42
C SER A 167 -35.65 1.45 1.49
N GLY A 168 -34.36 1.31 1.18
CA GLY A 168 -33.28 1.47 2.14
C GLY A 168 -33.10 2.92 2.59
N ILE A 169 -33.00 3.15 3.89
CA ILE A 169 -32.75 4.49 4.48
C ILE A 169 -31.46 5.13 3.93
N LEU A 170 -30.50 4.29 3.52
CA LEU A 170 -29.21 4.69 2.98
C LEU A 170 -29.21 5.01 1.48
N GLN A 171 -30.32 4.76 0.78
CA GLN A 171 -30.44 4.96 -0.67
C GLN A 171 -30.12 6.41 -1.05
N SER A 172 -30.69 7.39 -0.34
CA SER A 172 -30.51 8.81 -0.65
C SER A 172 -29.05 9.27 -0.56
N LYS A 173 -28.24 8.60 0.27
CA LYS A 173 -26.85 8.94 0.52
C LYS A 173 -25.87 8.14 -0.36
N TYR A 174 -26.19 6.88 -0.64
CA TYR A 174 -25.23 5.93 -1.25
C TYR A 174 -25.68 5.33 -2.59
N ALA A 175 -26.85 5.70 -3.13
CA ALA A 175 -27.32 5.16 -4.41
C ALA A 175 -26.45 5.59 -5.61
N THR A 176 -25.88 6.80 -5.56
CA THR A 176 -25.01 7.28 -6.63
C THR A 176 -23.62 6.70 -6.46
N ALA A 177 -23.19 5.88 -7.41
CA ALA A 177 -21.83 5.39 -7.47
C ALA A 177 -20.86 6.57 -7.63
N VAL A 178 -19.85 6.63 -6.77
CA VAL A 178 -18.78 7.62 -6.86
C VAL A 178 -17.50 6.90 -7.26
N ASP A 179 -17.07 7.12 -8.49
CA ASP A 179 -15.76 6.69 -8.94
C ASP A 179 -14.74 7.79 -8.62
N ARG A 180 -13.80 7.49 -7.73
CA ARG A 180 -12.77 8.46 -7.32
C ARG A 180 -11.54 8.26 -8.17
N GLN A 181 -10.91 9.36 -8.58
CA GLN A 181 -9.62 9.29 -9.26
C GLN A 181 -8.60 8.52 -8.42
N SER A 182 -8.08 7.43 -8.99
CA SER A 182 -7.13 6.59 -8.27
C SER A 182 -5.77 7.26 -8.14
N ALA A 183 -5.00 6.92 -7.09
CA ALA A 183 -3.63 7.40 -6.95
C ALA A 183 -2.78 7.05 -8.18
N HIS A 184 -3.05 5.90 -8.81
CA HIS A 184 -2.42 5.47 -10.06
C HIS A 184 -2.74 6.43 -11.22
N GLU A 185 -4.01 6.80 -11.42
CA GLU A 185 -4.41 7.77 -12.45
C GLU A 185 -3.77 9.14 -12.23
N ILE A 186 -3.71 9.61 -10.98
CA ILE A 186 -3.08 10.89 -10.64
C ILE A 186 -1.59 10.85 -10.98
N ILE A 187 -0.90 9.77 -10.64
CA ILE A 187 0.53 9.60 -10.92
C ILE A 187 0.78 9.47 -12.43
N ALA A 188 -0.02 8.66 -13.13
CA ALA A 188 0.10 8.48 -14.57
C ALA A 188 -0.11 9.80 -15.32
N THR A 189 -1.13 10.57 -14.92
CA THR A 189 -1.40 11.90 -15.50
C THR A 189 -0.22 12.84 -15.30
N ARG A 190 0.36 12.89 -14.09
CA ARG A 190 1.56 13.70 -13.81
C ARG A 190 2.76 13.27 -14.65
N LEU A 191 2.96 11.97 -14.81
CA LEU A 191 4.07 11.44 -15.60
C LEU A 191 3.91 11.79 -17.09
N GLN A 192 2.69 11.66 -17.62
CA GLN A 192 2.37 12.00 -19.01
C GLN A 192 2.50 13.50 -19.27
N GLN A 193 2.09 14.35 -18.32
CA GLN A 193 2.33 15.79 -18.37
C GLN A 193 3.83 16.10 -18.38
N ALA A 194 4.63 15.48 -17.51
CA ALA A 194 6.08 15.67 -17.49
C ALA A 194 6.76 15.24 -18.80
N GLN A 195 6.33 14.12 -19.39
CA GLN A 195 6.84 13.65 -20.68
C GLN A 195 6.49 14.59 -21.83
N SER A 196 5.24 15.08 -21.89
CA SER A 196 4.81 16.04 -22.91
C SER A 196 5.56 17.37 -22.82
N ALA A 197 5.81 17.88 -21.61
CA ALA A 197 6.58 19.09 -21.38
C ALA A 197 8.06 18.92 -21.80
N ALA A 198 8.66 17.77 -21.51
CA ALA A 198 10.02 17.46 -21.97
C ALA A 198 10.10 17.37 -23.50
N ALA A 199 9.13 16.74 -24.16
CA ALA A 199 9.06 16.65 -25.62
C ALA A 199 8.88 18.03 -26.28
N ALA A 200 8.01 18.89 -25.72
CA ALA A 200 7.82 20.26 -26.20
C ALA A 200 9.09 21.12 -26.05
N ALA A 201 9.80 20.98 -24.93
CA ALA A 201 11.07 21.68 -24.71
C ALA A 201 12.15 21.25 -25.72
N GLN A 202 12.25 19.95 -26.01
CA GLN A 202 13.19 19.42 -27.02
C GLN A 202 12.84 19.90 -28.43
N ALA A 203 11.55 19.93 -28.79
CA ALA A 203 11.10 20.45 -30.09
C ALA A 203 11.41 21.95 -30.25
N ALA A 204 11.19 22.75 -29.21
CA ALA A 204 11.52 24.18 -29.21
C ALA A 204 13.04 24.42 -29.34
N GLN A 205 13.87 23.62 -28.66
CA GLN A 205 15.33 23.70 -28.81
C GLN A 205 15.79 23.30 -30.21
N ALA A 206 15.19 22.27 -30.82
CA ALA A 206 15.52 21.86 -32.18
C ALA A 206 15.14 22.94 -33.22
N GLN A 207 13.99 23.59 -33.06
CA GLN A 207 13.58 24.70 -33.92
C GLN A 207 14.48 25.93 -33.76
N ALA A 208 14.86 26.28 -32.53
CA ALA A 208 15.80 27.36 -32.27
C ALA A 208 17.18 27.08 -32.89
N ALA A 209 17.67 25.84 -32.80
CA ALA A 209 18.93 25.43 -33.42
C ALA A 209 18.86 25.47 -34.96
N GLN A 210 17.73 25.10 -35.56
CA GLN A 210 17.51 25.20 -37.01
C GLN A 210 17.43 26.65 -37.49
N ALA A 211 16.77 27.54 -36.74
CA ALA A 211 16.71 28.96 -37.04
C ALA A 211 18.09 29.62 -36.99
N GLN A 212 18.90 29.29 -35.97
CA GLN A 212 20.28 29.77 -35.84
C GLN A 212 21.19 29.24 -36.96
N ALA A 213 20.99 28.00 -37.41
CA ALA A 213 21.73 27.44 -38.53
C ALA A 213 21.35 28.08 -39.88
N ALA A 214 20.08 28.45 -40.07
CA ALA A 214 19.61 29.16 -41.26
C ALA A 214 20.12 30.61 -41.32
N GLU A 215 20.20 31.29 -40.17
CA GLU A 215 20.72 32.65 -40.06
C GLU A 215 22.26 32.69 -40.28
N ALA A 216 22.98 31.66 -39.86
CA ALA A 216 24.41 31.49 -40.13
C ALA A 216 24.76 31.14 -41.59
N GLN A 217 23.78 30.75 -42.40
CA GLN A 217 23.96 30.44 -43.83
C GLN A 217 23.73 31.65 -44.76
N VAL A 218 23.36 32.82 -44.23
CA VAL A 218 23.29 34.06 -45.01
C VAL A 218 24.66 34.75 -44.97
N PRO A 219 25.41 34.84 -46.09
CA PRO A 219 26.71 35.50 -46.10
C PRO A 219 26.57 36.99 -45.74
N PRO A 220 27.46 37.56 -44.92
CA PRO A 220 27.46 39.00 -44.69
C PRO A 220 27.85 39.70 -46.01
N GLY A 221 26.89 40.36 -46.67
CA GLY A 221 27.16 41.25 -47.79
C GLY A 221 26.30 41.11 -49.07
N TYR A 222 25.24 40.30 -49.09
CA TYR A 222 24.40 40.20 -50.31
C TYR A 222 23.21 41.18 -50.27
N SER A 223 23.41 42.39 -50.81
CA SER A 223 22.32 43.29 -51.19
C SER A 223 21.85 42.95 -52.61
N PRO A 224 20.57 42.56 -52.82
CA PRO A 224 20.05 42.37 -54.17
C PRO A 224 19.79 43.74 -54.80
N GLN A 225 20.69 44.20 -55.68
CA GLN A 225 20.42 45.31 -56.58
C GLN A 225 20.23 44.82 -58.02
N PRO A 226 19.22 45.35 -58.74
CA PRO A 226 18.91 44.94 -60.10
C PRO A 226 19.77 45.69 -61.12
N GLY A 227 20.35 44.98 -62.10
CA GLY A 227 20.88 45.66 -63.29
C GLY A 227 21.91 44.90 -64.12
N TYR A 228 21.51 44.59 -65.35
CA TYR A 228 22.26 44.61 -66.62
C TYR A 228 23.68 44.01 -66.73
N GLY A 229 23.75 42.98 -67.60
CA GLY A 229 24.63 42.96 -68.79
C GLY A 229 26.14 42.90 -68.59
N MET A 230 26.76 41.80 -69.06
CA MET A 230 27.75 41.77 -70.16
C MET A 230 28.51 40.43 -70.14
N ALA A 231 28.91 40.02 -71.35
CA ALA A 231 29.69 38.82 -71.65
C ALA A 231 31.23 39.12 -71.61
N PRO A 232 32.12 38.26 -72.15
CA PRO A 232 32.89 37.27 -71.39
C PRO A 232 34.42 37.53 -71.45
N GLY A 233 35.15 37.12 -70.40
CA GLY A 233 36.62 37.11 -70.46
C GLY A 233 37.33 36.84 -69.14
N GLN A 234 37.82 35.61 -69.01
CA GLN A 234 38.98 35.14 -68.21
C GLN A 234 39.23 35.73 -66.81
N VAL A 235 39.15 34.88 -65.76
CA VAL A 235 40.31 34.58 -64.88
C VAL A 235 40.20 33.12 -64.39
N GLY A 236 41.35 32.46 -64.29
CA GLY A 236 41.55 31.04 -64.12
C GLY A 236 41.06 30.40 -62.82
N GLY A 237 40.58 29.17 -63.00
CA GLY A 237 40.37 28.16 -61.97
C GLY A 237 39.74 26.95 -62.66
N ARG A 238 40.51 25.89 -62.89
CA ARG A 238 40.00 24.68 -63.59
C ARG A 238 38.76 24.16 -62.86
N PRO A 239 37.58 24.04 -63.50
CA PRO A 239 36.43 23.41 -62.86
C PRO A 239 36.79 21.95 -62.58
N MET A 240 36.54 21.50 -61.35
CA MET A 240 36.64 20.08 -61.00
C MET A 240 35.78 19.26 -61.96
N THR A 241 36.34 18.15 -62.46
CA THR A 241 35.58 17.24 -63.33
C THR A 241 34.43 16.59 -62.56
N PRO A 242 33.30 16.21 -63.20
CA PRO A 242 32.18 15.53 -62.52
C PRO A 242 32.60 14.28 -61.74
N ALA A 243 33.64 13.57 -62.21
CA ALA A 243 34.20 12.41 -61.52
C ALA A 243 34.97 12.76 -60.23
N GLN A 244 35.53 13.97 -60.12
CA GLN A 244 36.18 14.45 -58.89
C GLN A 244 35.14 14.89 -57.86
N MET A 245 34.07 15.56 -58.28
CA MET A 245 32.95 15.94 -57.42
C MET A 245 32.24 14.71 -56.81
N GLN A 246 32.00 13.67 -57.61
CA GLN A 246 31.39 12.42 -57.11
C GLN A 246 32.27 11.72 -56.06
N ARG A 247 33.59 11.72 -56.24
CA ARG A 247 34.53 11.15 -55.27
C ARG A 247 34.57 11.94 -53.96
N GLU A 248 34.32 13.24 -54.02
CA GLU A 248 34.28 14.10 -52.84
C GLU A 248 32.98 13.91 -52.05
N ILE A 249 31.85 13.77 -52.75
CA ILE A 249 30.54 13.39 -52.17
C ILE A 249 30.64 12.01 -51.50
N ASP A 250 31.22 11.02 -52.19
CA ASP A 250 31.42 9.68 -51.62
C ASP A 250 32.35 9.70 -50.40
N ARG A 251 33.36 10.58 -50.40
CA ARG A 251 34.28 10.76 -49.27
C ARG A 251 33.56 11.39 -48.07
N GLN A 252 32.71 12.40 -48.30
CA GLN A 252 31.90 13.04 -47.25
C GLN A 252 30.82 12.09 -46.70
N ALA A 253 30.13 11.34 -47.56
CA ALA A 253 29.13 10.35 -47.14
C ALA A 253 29.75 9.23 -46.30
N ARG A 254 30.95 8.75 -46.67
CA ARG A 254 31.70 7.76 -45.89
C ARG A 254 32.22 8.33 -44.56
N ALA A 255 32.56 9.62 -44.50
CA ALA A 255 32.96 10.28 -43.27
C ALA A 255 31.77 10.39 -42.29
N GLN A 256 30.61 10.88 -42.77
CA GLN A 256 29.39 10.96 -41.96
C GLN A 256 28.89 9.59 -41.51
N ALA A 257 28.92 8.58 -42.37
CA ALA A 257 28.55 7.21 -42.00
C ALA A 257 29.45 6.63 -40.90
N ARG A 258 30.76 6.97 -40.91
CA ARG A 258 31.71 6.57 -39.86
C ARG A 258 31.46 7.30 -38.55
N GLU A 259 31.05 8.56 -38.57
CA GLU A 259 30.68 9.31 -37.37
C GLU A 259 29.40 8.77 -36.74
N ILE A 260 28.36 8.51 -37.54
CA ILE A 260 27.10 7.93 -37.05
C ILE A 260 27.35 6.54 -36.46
N ALA A 261 28.17 5.72 -37.11
CA ALA A 261 28.53 4.39 -36.59
C ALA A 261 29.34 4.47 -35.30
N ARG A 262 30.20 5.49 -35.12
CA ARG A 262 30.89 5.73 -33.85
C ARG A 262 29.94 6.18 -32.75
N ALA A 263 29.05 7.13 -33.04
CA ALA A 263 28.04 7.61 -32.10
C ALA A 263 27.09 6.50 -31.64
N GLN A 264 26.66 5.62 -32.54
CA GLN A 264 25.83 4.46 -32.20
C GLN A 264 26.56 3.46 -31.31
N ARG A 265 27.84 3.17 -31.59
CA ARG A 265 28.66 2.27 -30.77
C ARG A 265 28.93 2.84 -29.38
N GLU A 266 29.14 4.16 -29.27
CA GLU A 266 29.32 4.85 -28.00
C GLU A 266 28.02 4.82 -27.17
N ALA A 267 26.89 5.13 -27.79
CA ALA A 267 25.57 5.05 -27.14
C ALA A 267 25.22 3.61 -26.67
N GLU A 268 25.55 2.60 -27.48
CA GLU A 268 25.35 1.19 -27.11
C GLU A 268 26.29 0.77 -25.96
N ALA A 269 27.56 1.21 -25.99
CA ALA A 269 28.51 0.97 -24.92
C ALA A 269 28.08 1.64 -23.60
N GLU A 270 27.54 2.86 -23.66
CA GLU A 270 26.97 3.56 -22.49
C GLU A 270 25.74 2.84 -21.94
N ARG A 271 24.79 2.44 -22.79
CA ARG A 271 23.63 1.64 -22.36
C ARG A 271 24.06 0.33 -21.69
N LYS A 272 25.06 -0.35 -22.23
CA LYS A 272 25.60 -1.60 -21.66
C LYS A 272 26.34 -1.34 -20.33
N ARG A 273 27.02 -0.20 -20.18
CA ARG A 273 27.64 0.24 -18.91
C ARG A 273 26.57 0.56 -17.86
N GLN A 274 25.52 1.31 -18.21
CA GLN A 274 24.40 1.61 -17.32
C GLN A 274 23.67 0.33 -16.88
N ALA A 275 23.36 -0.57 -17.81
CA ALA A 275 22.75 -1.86 -17.48
C ALA A 275 23.61 -2.72 -16.54
N ARG A 276 24.94 -2.73 -16.74
CA ARG A 276 25.89 -3.41 -15.85
C ARG A 276 25.95 -2.75 -14.46
N GLN A 277 25.91 -1.42 -14.38
CA GLN A 277 25.88 -0.69 -13.10
C GLN A 277 24.59 -0.96 -12.32
N VAL A 278 23.42 -0.94 -12.99
CA VAL A 278 22.13 -1.28 -12.37
C VAL A 278 22.12 -2.73 -11.89
N ALA A 279 22.61 -3.68 -12.71
CA ALA A 279 22.70 -5.07 -12.32
C ALA A 279 23.71 -5.33 -11.18
N ALA A 280 24.81 -4.57 -11.13
CA ALA A 280 25.78 -4.63 -10.03
C ALA A 280 25.21 -4.02 -8.73
N ALA A 281 24.46 -2.92 -8.84
CA ALA A 281 23.77 -2.30 -7.71
C ALA A 281 22.64 -3.18 -7.15
N ALA A 282 21.92 -3.91 -8.02
CA ALA A 282 20.93 -4.89 -7.60
C ALA A 282 21.59 -6.04 -6.83
N ARG A 283 22.68 -6.60 -7.36
CA ARG A 283 23.44 -7.68 -6.68
C ARG A 283 24.12 -7.21 -5.38
N SER A 284 24.58 -5.96 -5.29
CA SER A 284 25.15 -5.43 -4.05
C SER A 284 24.10 -5.18 -2.98
N ARG A 285 22.88 -4.73 -3.36
CA ARG A 285 21.73 -4.64 -2.45
C ARG A 285 21.33 -6.01 -1.92
N GLU A 286 21.26 -7.02 -2.78
CA GLU A 286 20.92 -8.39 -2.40
C GLU A 286 21.96 -8.99 -1.43
N ARG A 287 23.26 -8.79 -1.70
CA ARG A 287 24.35 -9.20 -0.78
C ARG A 287 24.37 -8.41 0.52
N MET A 288 24.01 -7.12 0.52
CA MET A 288 23.88 -6.32 1.74
C MET A 288 22.69 -6.78 2.59
N VAL A 289 21.59 -7.20 1.97
CA VAL A 289 20.45 -7.81 2.68
C VAL A 289 20.84 -9.17 3.25
N GLU A 290 21.50 -10.04 2.48
CA GLU A 290 21.95 -11.35 2.95
C GLU A 290 23.01 -11.25 4.06
N THR A 291 23.96 -10.31 3.93
CA THR A 291 25.00 -10.05 4.94
C THR A 291 24.41 -9.31 6.15
N GLY A 292 23.42 -8.45 5.96
CA GLY A 292 22.64 -7.82 7.02
C GLY A 292 21.88 -8.86 7.86
N VAL A 293 21.26 -9.85 7.22
CA VAL A 293 20.62 -11.00 7.88
C VAL A 293 21.66 -11.87 8.61
N ARG A 294 22.83 -12.12 8.01
CA ARG A 294 23.90 -12.92 8.63
C ARG A 294 24.67 -12.20 9.75
N THR A 295 24.71 -10.87 9.74
CA THR A 295 25.40 -10.04 10.74
C THR A 295 24.46 -9.61 11.87
N ALA A 296 23.17 -9.41 11.61
CA ALA A 296 22.15 -9.25 12.65
C ALA A 296 22.06 -10.51 13.54
N GLY A 297 22.26 -11.70 12.96
CA GLY A 297 22.39 -12.95 13.70
C GLY A 297 23.67 -13.06 14.56
N ARG A 298 24.66 -12.18 14.40
CA ARG A 298 25.95 -12.26 15.12
C ARG A 298 26.25 -11.06 16.03
N VAL A 299 25.50 -9.96 15.92
CA VAL A 299 25.67 -8.75 16.76
C VAL A 299 24.64 -8.66 17.89
N LEU A 300 23.65 -9.56 17.95
CA LEU A 300 22.75 -9.72 19.11
C LEU A 300 23.43 -10.33 20.37
N THR A 301 24.75 -10.52 20.39
CA THR A 301 25.50 -11.05 21.55
C THR A 301 26.58 -10.12 22.11
N SER A 302 26.65 -8.84 21.75
CA SER A 302 27.62 -7.93 22.40
C SER A 302 27.09 -6.52 22.70
N ARG A 303 27.44 -6.01 23.90
CA ARG A 303 26.99 -4.77 24.54
C ARG A 303 27.37 -3.44 23.84
N GLY A 304 27.90 -3.47 22.62
CA GLY A 304 28.39 -2.26 21.92
C GLY A 304 27.40 -1.59 20.95
N GLY A 305 26.28 -2.23 20.61
CA GLY A 305 25.40 -1.78 19.52
C GLY A 305 24.42 -0.64 19.83
N GLN A 306 24.29 -0.21 21.09
CA GLN A 306 23.25 0.75 21.50
C GLN A 306 23.63 2.23 21.33
N SER A 307 24.87 2.60 20.96
CA SER A 307 25.24 4.02 20.80
C SER A 307 25.13 4.54 19.36
N LEU A 308 25.09 3.67 18.34
CA LEU A 308 25.11 4.07 16.92
C LEU A 308 23.72 4.42 16.35
N MET A 309 22.62 3.98 16.97
CA MET A 309 21.26 4.29 16.47
C MET A 309 20.77 5.71 16.77
N ARG A 310 21.48 6.51 17.58
CA ARG A 310 21.14 7.93 17.78
C ARG A 310 21.72 8.87 16.71
N GLY A 311 22.75 8.47 15.97
CA GLY A 311 23.44 9.35 15.02
C GLY A 311 22.78 9.45 13.64
N VAL A 312 22.08 8.40 13.20
CA VAL A 312 21.59 8.30 11.80
C VAL A 312 20.18 8.87 11.63
N PHE A 313 19.37 8.96 12.70
CA PHE A 313 18.03 9.53 12.66
C PHE A 313 17.98 11.07 12.66
N GLY A 314 19.09 11.76 12.98
CA GLY A 314 19.17 13.23 12.97
C GLY A 314 19.41 13.86 11.60
N VAL A 315 19.83 13.09 10.60
CA VAL A 315 20.22 13.61 9.27
C VAL A 315 19.12 13.44 8.22
N LEU A 316 18.13 12.56 8.46
CA LEU A 316 17.03 12.31 7.50
C LEU A 316 15.75 13.14 7.75
N PHE A 317 15.61 13.84 8.88
CA PHE A 317 14.39 14.58 9.23
C PHE A 317 14.60 16.04 9.65
N GLY A 318 15.66 16.71 9.18
CA GLY A 318 15.97 18.10 9.52
C GLY A 318 15.98 19.09 8.35
N ARG A 319 14.95 19.97 8.30
CA ARG A 319 14.79 21.25 7.53
C ARG A 319 14.77 21.13 5.99
N LYS A 320 13.86 21.77 5.25
CA LYS A 320 13.02 22.96 5.47
C LYS A 320 11.54 22.67 5.33
#